data_AF-A0A2M7UX70-F1
#
_entry.id   AF-A0A2M7UX70-F1
#
_cell.length_a   1.000
_cell.length_b   1.000
_cell.length_c   1.000
_cell.angle_alpha   90.00
_cell.angle_beta   90.00
_cell.angle_gamma   90.00
#
_symmetry.space_group_name_H-M   'P 1'
#
loop_
_entity.id
_entity.type
_entity.pdbx_description
1 polymer ?
#
loop_
_entity_poly.entity_id
_entity_poly.type
_entity_poly.pdbx_seq_one_letter_code
_entity_poly.pdbx_strand_id
1 'polypeptide(L)'
;MKLSLHSDKIKIRKYHQGIDSLGYISFPYHRLLRTKTKGRMFRKIEQRIEKLKQGKISEGSFNQSIQSYLGILKHCNAYELKKEFKMRIRRFLKT
;
A
#
# COMPACT_ATOMS: atom_id res chain seq x y z
N MET A 1 22.99 29.72 -2.27
CA MET A 1 21.77 28.97 -1.87
C MET A 1 21.75 28.83 -0.35
N LYS A 2 20.65 29.18 0.33
CA LYS A 2 20.44 28.88 1.75
C LYS A 2 19.26 27.91 1.85
N LEU A 3 19.55 26.62 1.99
CA LEU A 3 18.53 25.58 2.22
C LEU A 3 18.38 25.38 3.73
N SER A 4 17.14 25.39 4.22
CA SER A 4 16.80 25.14 5.62
C SER A 4 15.86 23.94 5.74
N LEU A 5 16.00 23.16 6.81
CA LEU A 5 15.15 22.02 7.08
C LEU A 5 13.84 22.49 7.71
N HIS A 6 12.72 21.96 7.22
CA HIS A 6 11.42 22.23 7.80
C HIS A 6 11.29 21.55 9.17
N SER A 7 10.98 22.30 10.23
CA SER A 7 10.87 21.83 11.62
C SER A 7 10.04 20.55 11.76
N ASP A 8 8.84 20.52 11.16
CA ASP A 8 7.91 19.39 11.30
C ASP A 8 8.34 18.11 10.57
N LYS A 9 9.35 18.21 9.70
CA LYS A 9 9.89 17.07 8.93
C LYS A 9 11.18 16.52 9.55
N ILE A 10 11.65 17.08 10.66
CA ILE A 10 12.79 16.58 11.44
C ILE A 10 12.25 15.71 12.57
N LYS A 11 12.74 14.48 12.68
CA LYS A 11 12.37 13.56 13.78
C LYS A 11 13.60 12.79 14.24
N ILE A 12 13.91 12.91 15.53
CA ILE A 12 14.91 12.08 16.21
C ILE A 12 14.14 10.96 16.92
N ARG A 13 14.46 9.70 16.59
CA ARG A 13 13.76 8.51 17.08
C ARG A 13 14.76 7.41 17.39
N LYS A 14 14.37 6.50 18.28
CA LYS A 14 15.18 5.31 18.56
C LYS A 14 15.16 4.39 17.35
N TYR A 15 16.29 3.73 17.07
CA TYR A 15 16.46 2.86 15.91
C TYR A 15 15.38 1.76 15.79
N HIS A 16 14.98 1.18 16.91
CA HIS A 16 13.95 0.14 16.96
C HIS A 16 12.52 0.63 16.65
N GLN A 17 12.27 1.94 16.62
CA GLN A 17 10.95 2.50 16.29
C GLN A 17 10.69 2.52 14.78
N GLY A 18 11.73 2.28 13.97
CA GLY A 18 11.67 2.32 12.53
C GLY A 18 11.56 3.74 11.96
N ILE A 19 11.86 3.87 10.66
CA ILE A 19 11.87 5.14 9.93
C ILE A 19 10.82 5.10 8.82
N ASP A 20 9.93 6.10 8.81
CA ASP A 20 8.97 6.33 7.74
C ASP A 20 9.73 6.77 6.46
N SER A 21 9.73 5.95 5.41
CA SER A 21 10.34 6.30 4.12
C SER A 21 9.55 5.74 2.95
N LEU A 22 9.23 6.59 1.97
CA LEU A 22 8.59 6.24 0.68
C LEU A 22 7.36 5.32 0.78
N GLY A 23 6.58 5.42 1.86
CA GLY A 23 5.37 4.62 2.07
C GLY A 23 5.57 3.31 2.83
N TYR A 24 6.80 3.02 3.25
CA TYR A 24 7.16 1.94 4.17
C TYR A 24 7.62 2.49 5.52
N ILE A 25 7.65 1.59 6.50
CA ILE A 25 8.33 1.78 7.77
C ILE A 25 9.50 0.81 7.77
N SER A 26 10.72 1.34 7.74
CA SER A 26 11.94 0.53 7.71
C SER A 26 12.42 0.27 9.13
N PHE A 27 12.49 -1.00 9.49
CA PHE A 27 13.10 -1.49 10.72
C PHE A 27 14.47 -2.09 10.39
N PRO A 28 15.29 -2.44 11.42
CA PRO A 28 16.62 -3.00 11.20
C PRO A 28 16.61 -4.30 10.38
N TYR A 29 15.62 -5.16 10.64
CA TYR A 29 15.56 -6.52 10.07
C TYR A 29 14.34 -6.76 9.17
N HIS A 30 13.43 -5.80 9.05
CA HIS A 30 12.23 -5.96 8.24
C HIS A 30 11.68 -4.60 7.79
N ARG A 31 10.76 -4.63 6.82
CA ARG A 31 10.02 -3.44 6.37
C ARG A 31 8.53 -3.72 6.50
N LEU A 32 7.78 -2.75 6.98
CA LEU A 32 6.31 -2.82 7.03
C LEU A 32 5.72 -1.80 6.04
N LEU A 33 4.53 -2.09 5.53
CA LEU A 33 3.77 -1.09 4.77
C LEU A 33 3.16 -0.08 5.75
N ARG A 34 3.29 1.21 5.46
CA ARG A 34 2.70 2.26 6.29
C ARG A 34 1.16 2.12 6.34
N THR A 35 0.56 2.29 7.52
CA THR A 35 -0.89 2.16 7.73
C THR A 35 -1.72 3.03 6.78
N LYS A 36 -1.30 4.30 6.56
CA LYS A 36 -1.97 5.20 5.61
C LYS A 36 -1.93 4.65 4.16
N THR A 37 -0.82 4.04 3.77
CA THR A 37 -0.67 3.41 2.44
C THR A 37 -1.55 2.17 2.34
N LYS A 38 -1.56 1.31 3.36
CA LYS A 38 -2.46 0.15 3.47
C LYS A 38 -3.92 0.59 3.27
N GLY A 39 -4.38 1.59 4.01
CA GLY A 39 -5.76 2.08 3.91
C GLY A 39 -6.10 2.64 2.52
N ARG A 40 -5.20 3.43 1.92
CA ARG A 40 -5.37 3.95 0.56
C ARG A 40 -5.44 2.84 -0.49
N MET A 41 -4.62 1.80 -0.36
CA MET A 41 -4.62 0.65 -1.26
C MET A 41 -5.99 -0.03 -1.26
N PHE A 42 -6.56 -0.34 -0.09
CA PHE A 42 -7.88 -0.97 0.01
C PHE A 42 -9.00 -0.10 -0.55
N ARG A 43 -9.04 1.18 -0.19
CA ARG A 43 -10.04 2.10 -0.73
C ARG A 43 -9.98 2.19 -2.26
N LYS A 44 -8.78 2.24 -2.83
CA LYS A 44 -8.61 2.29 -4.29
C LYS A 44 -9.02 1.01 -4.99
N ILE A 45 -8.75 -0.17 -4.40
CA ILE A 45 -9.15 -1.43 -5.05
C ILE A 45 -10.67 -1.59 -5.04
N GLU A 46 -11.34 -1.21 -3.95
CA GLU A 46 -12.81 -1.21 -3.84
C GLU A 46 -13.45 -0.32 -4.92
N GLN A 47 -12.97 0.92 -5.07
CA GLN A 47 -13.42 1.82 -6.13
C GLN A 47 -13.18 1.28 -7.55
N ARG A 48 -12.07 0.55 -7.76
CA ARG A 48 -11.80 -0.06 -9.07
C ARG A 48 -12.69 -1.26 -9.36
N ILE A 49 -13.02 -2.05 -8.35
CA ILE A 49 -13.99 -3.15 -8.47
C ILE A 49 -15.35 -2.58 -8.86
N GLU A 50 -15.83 -1.53 -8.19
CA GLU A 50 -17.09 -0.88 -8.56
C GLU A 50 -17.09 -0.40 -10.02
N LYS A 51 -15.99 0.24 -10.46
CA LYS A 51 -15.83 0.66 -11.86
C LYS A 51 -15.81 -0.53 -12.82
N LEU A 52 -15.22 -1.65 -12.44
CA LEU A 52 -15.20 -2.87 -13.24
C LEU A 52 -16.62 -3.43 -13.40
N LYS A 53 -17.39 -3.53 -12.31
CA LYS A 53 -18.80 -3.97 -12.33
C LYS A 53 -19.69 -3.07 -13.18
N GLN A 54 -19.42 -1.77 -13.18
CA GLN A 54 -20.12 -0.78 -14.02
C GLN A 54 -19.65 -0.81 -15.49
N GLY A 55 -18.71 -1.68 -15.86
CA GLY A 55 -18.14 -1.73 -17.21
C GLY A 55 -17.26 -0.53 -17.58
N LYS A 56 -16.89 0.33 -16.62
CA LYS A 56 -16.13 1.56 -16.86
C LYS A 56 -14.63 1.33 -17.04
N ILE A 57 -14.12 0.16 -16.64
CA ILE A 57 -12.73 -0.24 -16.86
C ILE A 57 -12.68 -1.69 -17.34
N SER A 58 -11.65 -2.04 -18.11
CA SER A 58 -11.42 -3.42 -18.54
C SER A 58 -10.81 -4.27 -17.44
N GLU A 59 -11.01 -5.59 -17.54
CA GLU A 59 -10.35 -6.58 -16.67
C GLU A 59 -8.83 -6.46 -16.72
N GLY A 60 -8.26 -6.19 -17.90
CA GLY A 60 -6.82 -5.97 -18.07
C GLY A 60 -6.32 -4.79 -17.24
N SER A 61 -7.01 -3.65 -17.30
CA SER A 61 -6.66 -2.47 -16.48
C SER A 61 -6.83 -2.75 -14.98
N PHE A 62 -7.84 -3.52 -14.59
CA PHE A 62 -8.03 -3.94 -13.22
C PHE A 62 -6.87 -4.85 -12.73
N ASN A 63 -6.49 -5.86 -13.51
CA ASN A 63 -5.39 -6.77 -13.20
C ASN A 63 -4.05 -6.03 -13.07
N GLN A 64 -3.76 -5.08 -13.95
CA GLN A 64 -2.54 -4.24 -13.84
C GLN A 64 -2.44 -3.53 -12.47
N SER A 65 -3.57 -3.02 -11.96
CA SER A 65 -3.62 -2.39 -10.64
C SER A 65 -3.37 -3.40 -9.51
N ILE A 66 -3.90 -4.62 -9.62
CA ILE A 66 -3.63 -5.70 -8.67
C ILE A 66 -2.14 -6.03 -8.67
N GLN A 67 -1.52 -6.23 -9.83
CA GLN A 67 -0.10 -6.57 -9.92
C GLN A 67 0.80 -5.45 -9.37
N SER A 68 0.44 -4.19 -9.61
CA SER A 68 1.15 -3.04 -9.02
C SER A 68 1.17 -3.09 -7.49
N TYR A 69 0.01 -3.34 -6.86
CA TYR A 69 -0.07 -3.48 -5.39
C TYR A 69 0.65 -4.73 -4.88
N LEU A 70 0.55 -5.85 -5.59
CA LEU A 70 1.30 -7.07 -5.23
C LEU A 70 2.82 -6.86 -5.30
N GLY A 71 3.30 -6.05 -6.24
CA GLY A 71 4.70 -5.64 -6.32
C GLY A 71 5.15 -4.88 -5.07
N ILE A 72 4.37 -3.90 -4.62
CA ILE A 72 4.63 -3.16 -3.37
C ILE A 72 4.70 -4.12 -2.17
N LEU A 73 3.73 -5.03 -2.06
CA LEU A 73 3.66 -6.01 -0.97
C LEU A 73 4.78 -7.06 -1.03
N LYS A 74 5.46 -7.24 -2.17
CA LYS A 74 6.61 -8.14 -2.31
C LYS A 74 7.84 -7.62 -1.56
N HIS A 75 7.99 -6.30 -1.41
CA HIS A 75 9.17 -5.68 -0.85
C HIS A 75 9.10 -5.41 0.66
N CYS A 76 8.01 -5.80 1.31
CA CYS A 76 7.81 -5.68 2.75
C CYS A 76 7.31 -6.99 3.38
N ASN A 77 7.43 -7.10 4.70
CA ASN A 77 6.84 -8.20 5.45
C ASN A 77 5.31 -8.01 5.47
N ALA A 78 4.65 -8.64 4.51
CA ALA A 78 3.24 -8.42 4.21
C ALA A 78 2.50 -9.71 3.83
N TYR A 79 2.92 -10.87 4.34
CA TYR A 79 2.28 -12.15 4.03
C TYR A 79 0.77 -12.13 4.36
N GLU A 80 0.42 -11.80 5.60
CA GLU A 80 -0.97 -11.69 6.03
C GLU A 80 -1.74 -10.62 5.27
N LEU A 81 -1.09 -9.47 5.02
CA LEU A 81 -1.70 -8.38 4.26
C LEU A 81 -2.00 -8.78 2.81
N LYS A 82 -1.10 -9.53 2.16
CA LYS A 82 -1.28 -10.07 0.81
C LYS A 82 -2.42 -11.08 0.77
N LYS A 83 -2.53 -11.93 1.80
CA LYS A 83 -3.64 -12.89 1.96
C LYS A 83 -4.98 -12.14 2.10
N GLU A 84 -5.05 -11.16 3.01
CA GLU A 84 -6.21 -10.28 3.20
C GLU A 84 -6.61 -9.59 1.89
N PHE A 85 -5.64 -9.02 1.17
CA PHE A 85 -5.86 -8.34 -0.10
C PHE A 85 -6.50 -9.24 -1.15
N LYS A 86 -5.97 -10.46 -1.35
CA LYS A 86 -6.54 -11.44 -2.28
C LYS A 86 -7.93 -11.89 -1.86
N MET A 87 -8.16 -12.13 -0.57
CA MET A 87 -9.47 -12.55 -0.06
C MET A 87 -10.53 -11.48 -0.29
N ARG A 88 -10.24 -10.21 -0.02
CA ARG A 88 -11.18 -9.10 -0.26
C ARG A 88 -11.55 -9.00 -1.73
N ILE A 89 -10.57 -9.02 -2.64
CA ILE A 89 -10.85 -8.98 -4.09
C ILE A 89 -11.79 -10.12 -4.50
N ARG A 90 -11.50 -11.35 -4.06
CA ARG A 90 -12.36 -12.52 -4.34
C ARG A 90 -13.77 -12.36 -3.81
N ARG A 91 -13.93 -11.83 -2.58
CA ARG A 91 -15.26 -11.59 -1.98
C ARG A 91 -16.08 -10.62 -2.83
N PHE A 92 -15.47 -9.51 -3.24
CA PHE A 92 -16.16 -8.48 -4.00
C PHE A 92 -16.49 -8.85 -5.44
N LEU A 93 -15.71 -9.72 -6.08
CA LEU A 93 -16.00 -10.22 -7.43
C LEU A 93 -17.09 -11.31 -7.46
N LYS A 94 -17.37 -11.96 -6.32
CA LYS A 94 -18.44 -12.96 -6.20
C LYS A 94 -19.82 -12.36 -5.91
N THR A 95 -19.86 -11.11 -5.45
CA THR A 95 -21.08 -10.32 -5.27
C THR A 95 -21.42 -9.61 -6.57
#